data_AF-A0A7W1P6V4-F1
#
_entry.id   AF-A0A7W1P6V4-F1
#
_cell.length_a   1.000
_cell.length_b   1.000
_cell.length_c   1.000
_cell.angle_alpha   90.00
_cell.angle_beta   90.00
_cell.angle_gamma   90.00
#
_symmetry.space_group_name_H-M   'P 1'
#
loop_
_entity.id
_entity.type
_entity.pdbx_description
1 polymer ?
#
loop_
_entity_poly.entity_id
_entity_poly.type
_entity_poly.pdbx_seq_one_letter_code
_entity_poly.pdbx_strand_id
1 'polypeptide(L)'
;MRQASMILLLALGTSTPGALPASTALQSEMVIVKEGTKEYHRAGCEVIRDGKGVLAMTRAQAEGRKLTQHDGCDPAKQAETAASPTGKPTGKTPGATVVYVDRGRHYHKEDCKRLETDGRKKMALDEAGRKHWPCPECKPPIRPRPR
;
A
#
# COMPACT_ATOMS: atom_id res chain seq x y z
N MET A 1 60.60 -25.84 -50.26
CA MET A 1 60.82 -25.37 -48.87
C MET A 1 59.83 -24.22 -48.62
N ARG A 2 58.57 -24.56 -48.33
CA ARG A 2 57.87 -24.38 -47.05
C ARG A 2 57.85 -22.92 -46.55
N GLN A 3 56.78 -22.24 -46.94
CA GLN A 3 56.25 -21.01 -46.34
C GLN A 3 55.91 -21.24 -44.86
N ALA A 4 56.18 -20.24 -44.02
CA ALA A 4 55.60 -20.12 -42.68
C ALA A 4 55.38 -18.64 -42.35
N SER A 5 54.23 -18.10 -42.78
CA SER A 5 53.66 -16.88 -42.19
C SER A 5 52.71 -17.33 -41.09
N MET A 6 53.14 -17.19 -39.84
CA MET A 6 52.28 -17.39 -38.67
C MET A 6 51.78 -16.02 -38.22
N ILE A 7 50.57 -15.67 -38.66
CA ILE A 7 49.85 -14.47 -38.26
C ILE A 7 49.35 -14.69 -36.83
N LEU A 8 49.94 -13.98 -35.88
CA LEU A 8 49.55 -13.94 -34.47
C LEU A 8 48.36 -12.98 -34.32
N LEU A 9 47.15 -13.52 -34.29
CA LEU A 9 45.92 -12.79 -33.98
C LEU A 9 45.84 -12.52 -32.46
N LEU A 10 46.15 -11.29 -32.05
CA LEU A 10 45.80 -10.74 -30.73
C LEU A 10 44.29 -10.47 -30.68
N ALA A 11 43.55 -11.37 -30.05
CA ALA A 11 42.16 -11.12 -29.66
C ALA A 11 42.16 -10.26 -28.39
N LEU A 12 41.83 -8.97 -28.52
CA LEU A 12 41.49 -8.11 -27.39
C LEU A 12 40.14 -8.58 -26.83
N GLY A 13 40.17 -9.10 -25.59
CA GLY A 13 38.99 -9.47 -24.82
C GLY A 13 38.13 -8.24 -24.51
N THR A 14 36.87 -8.29 -24.92
CA THR A 14 35.86 -7.30 -24.58
C THR A 14 35.34 -7.58 -23.17
N SER A 15 35.77 -6.76 -22.21
CA SER A 15 35.21 -6.73 -20.86
C SER A 15 33.73 -6.31 -20.94
N THR A 16 32.83 -7.26 -20.75
CA THR A 16 31.40 -7.01 -20.63
C THR A 16 31.14 -6.41 -19.24
N PRO A 17 30.55 -5.21 -19.10
CA PRO A 17 30.10 -4.74 -17.80
C PRO A 17 28.97 -5.65 -17.31
N GLY A 18 29.19 -6.30 -16.17
CA GLY A 18 28.18 -7.10 -15.49
C GLY A 18 26.93 -6.28 -15.20
N ALA A 19 25.83 -6.66 -15.84
CA ALA A 19 24.51 -6.21 -15.48
C ALA A 19 24.21 -6.67 -14.05
N LEU A 20 24.15 -5.72 -13.11
CA LEU A 20 23.65 -5.95 -11.77
C LEU A 20 22.17 -6.41 -11.88
N PRO A 21 21.76 -7.53 -11.26
CA PRO A 21 20.37 -7.92 -11.26
C PRO A 21 19.56 -6.93 -10.43
N ALA A 22 18.61 -6.25 -11.08
CA ALA A 22 17.62 -5.35 -10.46
C ALA A 22 16.58 -6.08 -9.56
N SER A 23 16.90 -7.26 -9.04
CA SER A 23 15.94 -8.16 -8.36
C SER A 23 15.86 -7.97 -6.84
N THR A 24 16.70 -7.14 -6.24
CA THR A 24 16.76 -6.97 -4.78
C THR A 24 15.57 -6.17 -4.21
N ALA A 25 14.81 -5.46 -5.05
CA ALA A 25 13.69 -4.65 -4.60
C ALA A 25 12.43 -5.46 -4.25
N LEU A 26 12.24 -6.66 -4.83
CA LEU A 26 11.05 -7.48 -4.59
C LEU A 26 11.13 -8.35 -3.32
N GLN A 27 12.35 -8.69 -2.88
CA GLN A 27 12.55 -9.64 -1.76
C GLN A 27 12.37 -8.98 -0.39
N SER A 28 12.58 -7.67 -0.31
CA SER A 28 12.43 -6.86 0.91
C SER A 28 10.99 -6.37 1.11
N GLU A 29 10.05 -6.81 0.28
CA GLU A 29 8.66 -6.41 0.40
C GLU A 29 8.05 -6.97 1.69
N MET A 30 7.52 -6.08 2.50
CA MET A 30 6.78 -6.42 3.72
C MET A 30 5.42 -6.99 3.35
N VAL A 31 5.17 -8.22 3.78
CA VAL A 31 3.89 -8.93 3.63
C VAL A 31 3.28 -9.20 5.00
N ILE A 32 1.98 -9.45 5.02
CA ILE A 32 1.20 -9.66 6.23
C ILE A 32 0.59 -11.05 6.17
N VAL A 33 0.89 -11.89 7.17
CA VAL A 33 0.39 -13.26 7.29
C VAL A 33 -0.72 -13.27 8.33
N LYS A 34 -1.85 -13.92 8.05
CA LYS A 34 -2.92 -14.13 9.05
C LYS A 34 -2.67 -15.44 9.79
N GLU A 35 -2.76 -15.40 11.11
CA GLU A 35 -2.57 -16.56 11.97
C GLU A 35 -3.65 -17.61 11.65
N GLY A 36 -3.21 -18.85 11.46
CA GLY A 36 -4.08 -19.95 11.06
C GLY A 36 -4.31 -20.07 9.55
N THR A 37 -3.86 -19.12 8.72
CA THR A 37 -3.86 -19.26 7.26
C THR A 37 -2.46 -19.58 6.75
N LYS A 38 -2.39 -20.31 5.63
CA LYS A 38 -1.12 -20.58 4.92
C LYS A 38 -0.82 -19.52 3.87
N GLU A 39 -1.41 -18.35 4.02
CA GLU A 39 -1.41 -17.31 3.01
C GLU A 39 -0.77 -16.03 3.54
N TYR A 40 0.00 -15.36 2.68
CA TYR A 40 0.47 -14.00 2.91
C TYR A 40 -0.26 -13.02 2.00
N HIS A 41 -0.48 -11.83 2.53
CA HIS A 41 -1.23 -10.76 1.93
C HIS A 41 -0.37 -9.51 1.79
N ARG A 42 -0.67 -8.68 0.79
CA ARG A 42 -0.08 -7.34 0.67
C ARG A 42 -0.77 -6.35 1.58
N ALA A 43 -0.06 -5.28 1.92
CA ALA A 43 -0.63 -4.15 2.66
C ALA A 43 -1.85 -3.57 1.90
N GLY A 44 -3.03 -3.65 2.51
CA GLY A 44 -4.28 -3.16 1.93
C GLY A 44 -5.26 -4.24 1.47
N CYS A 45 -4.90 -5.52 1.54
CA CYS A 45 -5.84 -6.61 1.26
C CYS A 45 -7.02 -6.61 2.26
N GLU A 46 -8.24 -6.82 1.76
CA GLU A 46 -9.47 -6.77 2.56
C GLU A 46 -9.50 -7.82 3.68
N VAL A 47 -8.93 -9.00 3.44
CA VAL A 47 -8.88 -10.14 4.37
C VAL A 47 -8.10 -9.84 5.66
N ILE A 48 -7.16 -8.89 5.60
CA ILE A 48 -6.30 -8.49 6.73
C ILE A 48 -6.68 -7.12 7.31
N ARG A 49 -7.77 -6.47 6.83
CA ARG A 49 -8.14 -5.11 7.29
C ARG A 49 -8.58 -5.06 8.74
N ASP A 50 -9.08 -6.17 9.29
CA ASP A 50 -9.49 -6.27 10.68
C ASP A 50 -8.29 -6.23 11.65
N GLY A 51 -7.08 -6.52 11.15
CA GLY A 51 -5.83 -6.45 11.91
C GLY A 51 -5.71 -7.47 13.05
N LYS A 52 -6.59 -8.47 13.14
CA LYS A 52 -6.52 -9.50 14.17
C LYS A 52 -5.69 -10.68 13.73
N GLY A 53 -4.79 -11.11 14.61
CA GLY A 53 -3.90 -12.25 14.37
C GLY A 53 -3.11 -12.07 13.09
N VAL A 54 -2.50 -10.89 12.89
CA VAL A 54 -1.66 -10.61 11.72
C VAL A 54 -0.21 -10.44 12.12
N LEU A 55 0.68 -11.08 11.37
CA LEU A 55 2.13 -11.00 11.56
C LEU A 55 2.77 -10.41 10.31
N ALA A 56 3.45 -9.28 10.46
CA ALA A 56 4.22 -8.66 9.38
C ALA A 56 5.61 -9.33 9.28
N MET A 57 5.99 -9.79 8.09
CA MET A 57 7.32 -10.35 7.82
C MET A 57 7.72 -10.08 6.36
N THR A 58 8.96 -10.37 5.98
CA THR A 58 9.36 -10.22 4.56
C THR A 58 8.73 -11.31 3.71
N ARG A 59 8.51 -11.02 2.42
CA ARG A 59 8.02 -12.03 1.46
C ARG A 59 8.92 -13.28 1.45
N ALA A 60 10.24 -13.08 1.43
CA ALA A 60 11.20 -14.18 1.46
C ALA A 60 11.05 -15.05 2.72
N GLN A 61 10.74 -14.47 3.88
CA GLN A 61 10.44 -15.22 5.10
C GLN A 61 9.12 -15.99 4.99
N ALA A 62 8.08 -15.40 4.42
CA ALA A 62 6.79 -16.07 4.23
C ALA A 62 6.92 -17.29 3.28
N GLU A 63 7.58 -17.10 2.14
CA GLU A 63 7.88 -18.16 1.18
C GLU A 63 8.79 -19.25 1.79
N GLY A 64 9.80 -18.85 2.58
CA GLY A 64 10.64 -19.77 3.35
C GLY A 64 9.84 -20.59 4.37
N ARG A 65 8.72 -20.05 4.86
CA ARG A 65 7.73 -20.75 5.71
C ARG A 65 6.69 -21.53 4.90
N LYS A 66 6.86 -21.66 3.58
CA LYS A 66 5.95 -22.34 2.66
C LYS A 66 4.53 -21.73 2.66
N LEU A 67 4.43 -20.43 2.92
CA LEU A 67 3.18 -19.68 2.79
C LEU A 67 3.02 -19.22 1.34
N THR A 68 1.79 -19.23 0.84
CA THR A 68 1.45 -18.84 -0.54
C THR A 68 0.86 -17.44 -0.59
N GLN A 69 0.95 -16.78 -1.74
CA GLN A 69 0.27 -15.50 -1.93
C GLN A 69 -1.23 -15.74 -2.00
N HIS A 70 -2.01 -14.93 -1.28
CA HIS A 70 -3.45 -14.88 -1.49
C HIS A 70 -3.76 -14.45 -2.93
N ASP A 71 -4.66 -15.16 -3.62
CA ASP A 71 -4.97 -14.92 -5.05
C ASP A 71 -5.32 -13.47 -5.38
N GLY A 72 -6.12 -12.81 -4.53
CA GLY A 72 -6.49 -11.40 -4.71
C GLY A 72 -5.36 -10.41 -4.41
N CYS A 73 -4.20 -10.89 -3.94
CA CYS A 73 -3.01 -10.09 -3.65
C CYS A 73 -1.93 -10.22 -4.73
N ASP A 74 -2.11 -11.05 -5.75
CA ASP A 74 -1.14 -11.28 -6.81
C ASP A 74 -0.97 -10.01 -7.67
N PRO A 75 0.26 -9.45 -7.80
CA PRO A 75 0.50 -8.23 -8.57
C PRO A 75 0.32 -8.43 -10.09
N ALA A 76 0.48 -9.65 -10.62
CA ALA A 76 0.21 -9.96 -12.02
C ALA A 76 -1.30 -9.97 -12.28
N LYS A 77 -2.10 -10.52 -11.37
CA LYS A 77 -3.58 -10.46 -11.47
C LYS A 77 -4.15 -9.05 -11.21
N GLN A 78 -3.49 -8.25 -10.37
CA GLN A 78 -3.87 -6.85 -10.16
C GLN A 78 -3.45 -5.94 -11.32
N ALA A 79 -2.46 -6.34 -12.13
CA ALA A 79 -2.06 -5.60 -13.33
C ALA A 79 -3.11 -5.67 -14.44
N GLU A 80 -3.88 -6.76 -14.53
CA GLU A 80 -4.99 -6.88 -15.49
C GLU A 80 -6.19 -5.99 -15.14
N THR A 81 -6.31 -5.55 -13.88
CA THR A 81 -7.28 -4.53 -13.46
C THR A 81 -6.71 -3.10 -13.48
N ALA A 82 -5.42 -2.94 -13.83
CA ALA A 82 -4.71 -1.66 -13.84
C ALA A 82 -4.62 -1.01 -15.23
N ALA A 83 -5.19 -1.61 -16.27
CA ALA A 83 -5.25 -1.03 -17.61
C ALA A 83 -6.50 -0.14 -17.84
N SER A 84 -6.66 0.88 -17.01
CA SER A 84 -7.22 2.17 -17.45
C SER A 84 -6.67 3.30 -16.58
N PRO A 85 -6.13 4.38 -17.17
CA PRO A 85 -5.17 5.22 -16.51
C PRO A 85 -5.82 6.47 -15.91
N THR A 86 -5.54 6.76 -14.64
CA THR A 86 -5.16 8.08 -14.09
C THR A 86 -5.13 7.93 -12.56
N GLY A 87 -3.97 7.59 -12.02
CA GLY A 87 -3.76 7.48 -10.58
C GLY A 87 -2.32 7.81 -10.22
N LYS A 88 -1.97 9.09 -10.33
CA LYS A 88 -0.74 9.73 -9.83
C LYS A 88 -0.35 9.17 -8.44
N PRO A 89 0.95 9.00 -8.09
CA PRO A 89 1.36 8.36 -6.85
C PRO A 89 0.86 9.20 -5.68
N THR A 90 -0.24 8.77 -5.06
CA THR A 90 -0.69 9.36 -3.81
C THR A 90 -0.09 8.52 -2.71
N GLY A 91 1.07 8.97 -2.23
CA GLY A 91 1.37 8.80 -0.82
C GLY A 91 0.10 9.14 -0.04
N LYS A 92 -0.28 8.27 0.88
CA LYS A 92 -1.48 8.42 1.71
C LYS A 92 -1.53 9.81 2.34
N THR A 93 -2.21 10.75 1.69
CA THR A 93 -2.80 11.88 2.40
C THR A 93 -3.99 11.31 3.16
N PRO A 94 -4.05 11.39 4.50
CA PRO A 94 -5.23 10.99 5.25
C PRO A 94 -6.37 11.98 4.97
N GLY A 95 -7.08 11.80 3.86
CA GLY A 95 -8.23 12.58 3.46
C GLY A 95 -8.87 11.87 2.28
N ALA A 96 -10.06 11.27 2.42
CA ALA A 96 -11.28 12.07 2.39
C ALA A 96 -12.44 11.34 3.09
N THR A 97 -12.32 11.02 4.38
CA THR A 97 -13.54 10.75 5.16
C THR A 97 -14.29 12.06 5.29
N VAL A 98 -15.43 12.20 4.62
CA VAL A 98 -16.27 13.40 4.69
C VAL A 98 -17.07 13.34 5.99
N VAL A 99 -17.02 14.41 6.76
CA VAL A 99 -17.82 14.59 7.98
C VAL A 99 -18.61 15.88 7.89
N TYR A 100 -19.64 15.98 8.72
CA TYR A 100 -20.60 17.08 8.70
C TYR A 100 -20.43 17.91 9.96
N VAL A 101 -20.30 19.22 9.80
CA VAL A 101 -20.17 20.16 10.91
C VAL A 101 -21.42 21.02 10.97
N ASP A 102 -21.98 21.17 12.17
CA ASP A 102 -23.10 22.06 12.45
C ASP A 102 -22.58 23.47 12.80
N ARG A 103 -23.47 24.39 13.22
CA ARG A 103 -23.04 25.69 13.76
C ARG A 103 -22.32 25.58 15.12
N GLY A 104 -22.26 24.39 15.68
CA GLY A 104 -21.65 24.09 16.96
C GLY A 104 -20.15 23.78 16.86
N ARG A 105 -19.62 23.27 17.97
CA ARG A 105 -18.22 22.86 18.09
C ARG A 105 -17.99 21.38 17.78
N HIS A 106 -18.98 20.69 17.22
CA HIS A 106 -18.90 19.25 16.98
C HIS A 106 -18.96 18.90 15.50
N TYR A 107 -18.20 17.89 15.10
CA TYR A 107 -18.42 17.21 13.83
C TYR A 107 -19.21 15.93 14.06
N HIS A 108 -19.98 15.56 13.04
CA HIS A 108 -20.98 14.51 13.06
C HIS A 108 -20.83 13.59 11.85
N LYS A 109 -21.46 12.42 11.91
CA LYS A 109 -21.76 11.58 10.75
C LYS A 109 -22.98 12.11 10.02
N GLU A 110 -23.20 11.68 8.78
CA GLU A 110 -24.33 12.14 7.97
C GLU A 110 -25.70 11.84 8.61
N ASP A 111 -25.80 10.71 9.32
CA ASP A 111 -27.04 10.24 9.95
C ASP A 111 -27.20 10.64 11.43
N CYS A 112 -26.49 11.66 11.89
CA CYS A 112 -26.61 12.06 13.31
C CYS A 112 -27.93 12.79 13.58
N LYS A 113 -28.68 12.32 14.58
CA LYS A 113 -29.95 12.95 15.03
C LYS A 113 -29.77 14.39 15.53
N ARG A 114 -28.58 14.75 16.02
CA ARG A 114 -28.24 16.12 16.47
C ARG A 114 -27.68 17.01 15.38
N LEU A 115 -27.47 16.47 14.17
CA LEU A 115 -27.03 17.28 13.05
C LEU A 115 -28.18 18.18 12.61
N GLU A 116 -28.02 19.48 12.82
CA GLU A 116 -28.95 20.47 12.28
C GLU A 116 -28.93 20.40 10.74
N THR A 117 -30.11 20.26 10.14
CA THR A 117 -30.22 20.16 8.68
C THR A 117 -29.96 21.53 8.03
N ASP A 118 -30.33 22.59 8.74
CA ASP A 118 -30.16 23.99 8.35
C ASP A 118 -28.78 24.52 8.76
N GLY A 119 -27.79 24.37 7.87
CA GLY A 119 -26.44 24.91 8.05
C GLY A 119 -25.32 23.87 8.19
N ARG A 120 -25.59 22.60 7.85
CA ARG A 120 -24.55 21.57 7.78
C ARG A 120 -23.48 21.92 6.75
N LYS A 121 -22.22 21.97 7.18
CA LYS A 121 -21.05 22.14 6.31
C LYS A 121 -20.35 20.79 6.14
N LYS A 122 -20.24 20.31 4.90
CA LYS A 122 -19.44 19.12 4.58
C LYS A 122 -17.97 19.52 4.53
N MET A 123 -17.11 18.81 5.26
CA MET A 123 -15.67 19.02 5.21
C MET A 123 -14.89 17.74 5.45
N ALA A 124 -13.60 17.74 5.14
CA ALA A 124 -12.74 16.59 5.37
C ALA A 124 -12.54 16.36 6.87
N LEU A 125 -12.49 15.07 7.29
CA LEU A 125 -12.25 14.67 8.67
C LEU A 125 -10.97 15.27 9.25
N ASP A 126 -9.93 15.40 8.44
CA ASP A 126 -8.67 15.99 8.88
C ASP A 126 -8.83 17.47 9.26
N GLU A 127 -9.60 18.23 8.47
CA GLU A 127 -9.89 19.63 8.76
C GLU A 127 -10.87 19.78 9.93
N ALA A 128 -11.91 18.93 9.97
CA ALA A 128 -12.90 18.91 11.06
C ALA A 128 -12.25 18.54 12.39
N GLY A 129 -11.45 17.48 12.44
CA GLY A 129 -10.79 16.98 13.65
C GLY A 129 -9.65 17.87 14.19
N ARG A 130 -9.32 18.96 13.48
CA ARG A 130 -8.41 20.01 13.97
C ARG A 130 -9.16 21.13 14.70
N LYS A 131 -10.38 21.46 14.26
CA LYS A 131 -11.14 22.64 14.69
C LYS A 131 -12.38 22.31 15.55
N HIS A 132 -12.91 21.09 15.42
CA HIS A 132 -14.15 20.64 16.01
C HIS A 132 -13.94 19.33 16.80
N TRP A 133 -14.75 19.12 17.83
CA TRP A 133 -14.76 17.93 18.66
C TRP A 133 -15.66 16.83 18.05
N PRO A 134 -15.36 15.54 18.24
CA PRO A 134 -16.27 14.49 17.81
C PRO A 134 -17.58 14.56 18.60
N CYS A 135 -18.71 14.47 17.90
CA CYS A 135 -20.01 14.38 18.57
C CYS A 135 -20.08 13.12 19.46
N PRO A 136 -20.48 13.25 20.75
CA PRO A 136 -20.55 12.12 21.67
C PRO A 136 -21.67 11.12 21.33
N GLU A 137 -22.70 11.55 20.59
CA GLU A 137 -23.84 10.71 20.26
C GLU A 137 -23.60 9.85 19.02
N CYS A 138 -23.16 10.43 17.90
CA CYS A 138 -22.92 9.65 16.68
C CYS A 138 -21.52 9.03 16.61
N LYS A 139 -20.64 9.30 17.58
CA LYS A 139 -19.26 8.80 17.69
C LYS A 139 -18.57 8.73 16.31
N PRO A 140 -18.38 9.91 15.66
CA PRO A 140 -17.83 9.97 14.31
C PRO A 140 -16.39 9.44 14.29
N PRO A 141 -15.87 9.06 13.10
CA PRO A 141 -14.51 8.55 12.98
C PRO A 141 -13.51 9.60 13.50
N ILE A 142 -12.56 9.20 14.32
CA ILE A 142 -11.55 10.12 14.87
C ILE A 142 -10.29 10.03 14.00
N ARG A 143 -9.67 11.18 13.70
CA ARG A 143 -8.40 11.21 12.99
C ARG A 143 -7.36 10.36 13.73
N PRO A 144 -6.64 9.44 13.06
CA PRO A 144 -5.54 8.75 13.70
C PRO A 144 -4.48 9.78 14.09
N ARG A 145 -3.97 9.70 15.33
CA ARG A 145 -2.82 10.52 15.72
C ARG A 145 -1.62 10.02 14.89
N PRO A 146 -0.89 10.91 14.19
CA PRO A 146 0.39 10.52 13.62
C PRO A 146 1.28 10.02 14.77
N ARG A 147 1.81 8.80 14.64
CA ARG A 147 2.78 8.24 15.58
C ARG A 147 4.14 8.87 15.39
#